data_AF-A0A1B1Z962-F1
#
_entry.id   AF-A0A1B1Z962-F1
#
_cell.length_a   1.000
_cell.length_b   1.000
_cell.length_c   1.000
_cell.angle_alpha   90.00
_cell.angle_beta   90.00
_cell.angle_gamma   90.00
#
_symmetry.space_group_name_H-M   'P 1'
#
loop_
_entity.id
_entity.type
_entity.pdbx_description
1 polymer ?
#
loop_
_entity_poly.entity_id
_entity_poly.type
_entity_poly.pdbx_seq_one_letter_code
_entity_poly.pdbx_strand_id
1 'polypeptide(L)'
;MKAKIIVSFLLVVGVTFLITYTEGYAHSGRTDGSGCHTNHSTGVYHCHNGSSDSSSSNPVRKSTPEPKRDKDVDHNFVNDYEQDQEELLLNLNNIGGSDGFLAAETGVNQLKPKTSEFTKAEYNAYKQGYEEAYRNKKFEMKKDEASKAGYALGEKTDDLVLPAEYNQPELKDAFERGFNNALNTKWGNLAYETAKQFKYFNLRQICRKM
;
A
#
# COMPACT_ATOMS: atom_id res chain seq x y z
N MET A 1 -0.19 31.16 31.55
CA MET A 1 -0.99 30.59 30.43
C MET A 1 -0.24 29.50 29.66
N LYS A 2 1.04 29.69 29.30
CA LYS A 2 1.86 28.70 28.56
C LYS A 2 1.98 27.33 29.24
N ALA A 3 2.14 27.29 30.57
CA ALA A 3 2.22 26.02 31.32
C ALA A 3 0.94 25.17 31.25
N LYS A 4 -0.26 25.80 31.22
CA LYS A 4 -1.54 25.08 31.12
C LYS A 4 -1.73 24.46 29.72
N ILE A 5 -1.23 25.13 28.68
CA ILE A 5 -1.27 24.63 27.29
C ILE A 5 -0.34 23.43 27.12
N ILE A 6 0.87 23.48 27.70
CA ILE A 6 1.83 22.37 27.62
C ILE A 6 1.30 21.12 28.36
N VAL A 7 0.71 21.30 29.55
CA VAL A 7 0.11 20.17 30.30
C VAL A 7 -1.07 19.56 29.56
N SER A 8 -1.93 20.39 28.96
CA SER A 8 -3.06 19.90 28.15
C SER A 8 -2.60 19.13 26.92
N PHE A 9 -1.53 19.59 26.25
CA PHE A 9 -1.00 18.94 25.06
C PHE A 9 -0.37 17.58 25.38
N LEU A 10 0.41 17.49 26.47
CA LEU A 10 0.99 16.22 26.93
C LEU A 10 -0.08 15.21 27.35
N LEU A 11 -1.20 15.67 27.93
CA LEU A 11 -2.31 14.80 28.31
C LEU A 11 -3.02 14.21 27.08
N VAL A 12 -3.27 15.03 26.04
CA VAL A 12 -3.89 14.55 24.79
C VAL A 12 -2.99 13.54 24.08
N VAL A 13 -1.68 13.82 23.97
CA VAL A 13 -0.72 12.91 23.34
C VAL A 13 -0.61 11.58 24.11
N GLY A 14 -0.60 11.63 25.44
CA GLY A 14 -0.58 10.44 26.29
C GLY A 14 -1.83 9.57 26.13
N VAL A 15 -3.01 10.18 25.99
CA VAL A 15 -4.27 9.45 25.78
C VAL A 15 -4.30 8.78 24.41
N THR A 16 -3.84 9.43 23.34
CA THR A 16 -3.79 8.82 22.01
C THR A 16 -2.83 7.62 21.92
N PHE A 17 -1.73 7.62 22.67
CA PHE A 17 -0.78 6.50 22.70
C PHE A 17 -1.34 5.25 23.39
N LEU A 18 -2.34 5.40 24.27
CA LEU A 18 -3.00 4.28 24.95
C LEU A 18 -4.02 3.54 24.08
N ILE A 19 -4.48 4.13 22.97
CA ILE A 19 -5.58 3.57 22.15
C ILE A 19 -5.05 2.69 21.00
N THR A 20 -3.74 2.68 20.73
CA THR A 20 -3.15 1.90 19.62
C THR A 20 -2.74 0.46 19.99
N TYR A 21 -3.13 -0.04 21.16
CA TYR A 21 -3.00 -1.47 21.49
C TYR A 21 -4.20 -2.25 20.93
N THR A 22 -4.24 -2.40 19.61
CA THR A 22 -5.06 -3.45 19.00
C THR A 22 -4.20 -4.70 18.93
N GLU A 23 -4.47 -5.68 19.80
CA GLU A 23 -3.87 -6.99 19.66
C GLU A 23 -4.28 -7.56 18.30
N GLY A 24 -3.28 -7.93 17.50
CA GLY A 24 -3.53 -8.69 16.29
C GLY A 24 -4.18 -10.01 16.69
N TYR A 25 -5.47 -10.15 16.41
CA TYR A 25 -6.21 -11.40 16.50
C TYR A 25 -5.67 -12.34 15.42
N ALA A 26 -4.51 -12.95 15.69
CA ALA A 26 -4.16 -14.19 15.04
C ALA A 26 -5.21 -15.20 15.52
N HIS A 27 -6.19 -15.48 14.67
CA HIS A 27 -7.18 -16.52 14.93
C HIS A 27 -6.39 -17.81 15.19
N SER A 28 -6.33 -18.25 16.44
CA SER A 28 -5.82 -19.57 16.78
C SER A 28 -6.83 -20.59 16.26
N GLY A 29 -6.68 -20.94 14.98
CA GLY A 29 -7.29 -22.14 14.43
C GLY A 29 -6.99 -23.26 15.42
N ARG A 30 -8.06 -23.87 15.94
CA ARG A 30 -8.15 -24.72 17.14
C ARG A 30 -7.39 -26.02 16.95
N THR A 31 -6.08 -25.86 16.80
CA THR A 31 -5.14 -26.91 16.51
C THR A 31 -4.69 -27.46 17.86
N ASP A 32 -4.93 -28.74 18.08
CA ASP A 32 -4.53 -29.44 19.28
C ASP A 32 -3.00 -29.48 19.41
N GLY A 33 -2.51 -29.99 20.54
CA GLY A 33 -1.07 -30.12 20.79
C GLY A 33 -0.34 -31.02 19.78
N SER A 34 -1.06 -31.70 18.88
CA SER A 34 -0.52 -32.56 17.82
C SER A 34 -0.51 -31.89 16.45
N GLY A 35 -0.93 -30.63 16.33
CA GLY A 35 -1.00 -29.95 15.03
C GLY A 35 -2.27 -30.26 14.24
N CYS A 36 -3.36 -30.69 14.91
CA CYS A 36 -4.61 -31.10 14.26
C CYS A 36 -5.86 -30.36 14.73
N HIS A 37 -6.87 -30.16 13.90
CA HIS A 37 -8.12 -29.52 14.28
C HIS A 37 -9.36 -30.21 13.69
N THR A 38 -10.49 -30.17 14.40
CA THR A 38 -11.80 -30.61 13.87
C THR A 38 -12.53 -29.43 13.26
N ASN A 39 -12.87 -29.54 11.98
CA ASN A 39 -13.80 -28.61 11.34
C ASN A 39 -15.21 -28.88 11.91
N HIS A 40 -15.77 -27.91 12.64
CA HIS A 40 -17.07 -28.07 13.29
C HIS A 40 -18.26 -28.02 12.32
N SER A 41 -18.07 -27.50 11.11
CA SER A 41 -19.12 -27.42 10.10
C SER A 41 -19.30 -28.76 9.38
N THR A 42 -18.23 -29.53 9.22
CA THR A 42 -18.23 -30.83 8.52
C THR A 42 -18.09 -32.02 9.47
N GLY A 43 -17.56 -31.79 10.67
CA GLY A 43 -17.21 -32.81 11.65
C GLY A 43 -15.89 -33.55 11.37
N VAL A 44 -15.10 -33.10 10.37
CA VAL A 44 -13.90 -33.81 9.92
C VAL A 44 -12.64 -33.31 10.63
N TYR A 45 -11.76 -34.24 11.01
CA TYR A 45 -10.50 -33.96 11.72
C TYR A 45 -9.31 -33.90 10.75
N HIS A 46 -8.51 -32.84 10.82
CA HIS A 46 -7.39 -32.58 9.93
C HIS A 46 -6.10 -32.32 10.72
N CYS A 47 -4.97 -32.86 10.26
CA CYS A 47 -3.66 -32.73 10.89
C CYS A 47 -2.64 -32.12 9.94
N HIS A 48 -1.86 -31.15 10.39
CA HIS A 48 -0.89 -30.41 9.58
C HIS A 48 0.58 -30.80 9.80
N ASN A 49 0.87 -31.80 10.66
CA ASN A 49 2.23 -32.30 10.80
C ASN A 49 2.61 -33.19 9.61
N GLY A 50 3.39 -32.62 8.69
CA GLY A 50 3.93 -33.29 7.51
C GLY A 50 4.91 -34.40 7.88
N SER A 51 4.46 -35.64 7.77
CA SER A 51 5.30 -36.78 7.36
C SER A 51 4.39 -37.76 6.63
N SER A 52 4.54 -37.75 5.33
CA SER A 52 3.95 -38.71 4.40
C SER A 52 4.53 -40.10 4.68
N ASP A 53 3.81 -40.94 5.42
CA ASP A 53 4.03 -42.38 5.40
C ASP A 53 2.81 -43.08 4.81
N SER A 54 2.96 -43.43 3.53
CA SER A 54 2.17 -44.41 2.82
C SER A 54 2.15 -45.72 3.61
N SER A 55 1.02 -46.03 4.24
CA SER A 55 0.74 -47.37 4.77
C SER A 55 -0.49 -47.96 4.08
N SER A 56 -0.19 -48.70 3.01
CA SER A 56 -1.08 -49.69 2.42
C SER A 56 -1.57 -50.66 3.51
N SER A 57 -2.88 -50.70 3.74
CA SER A 57 -3.59 -51.95 4.05
C SER A 57 -5.08 -51.80 3.77
N ASN A 58 -5.53 -52.40 2.67
CA ASN A 58 -6.92 -52.78 2.47
C ASN A 58 -7.21 -54.04 3.33
N PRO A 59 -8.45 -54.20 3.83
CA PRO A 59 -9.38 -55.01 3.05
C PRO A 59 -10.86 -54.56 3.05
N VAL A 60 -11.45 -54.62 1.85
CA VAL A 60 -12.72 -55.28 1.47
C VAL A 60 -14.08 -54.75 1.99
N ARG A 61 -14.90 -54.32 0.99
CA ARG A 61 -16.37 -54.28 0.84
C ARG A 61 -17.21 -53.30 1.71
N LYS A 62 -17.92 -52.39 1.04
CA LYS A 62 -19.29 -52.62 0.50
C LYS A 62 -19.68 -51.46 -0.43
N SER A 63 -20.14 -51.80 -1.63
CA SER A 63 -20.62 -50.89 -2.67
C SER A 63 -21.80 -50.05 -2.17
N THR A 64 -21.56 -48.75 -2.00
CA THR A 64 -22.58 -47.71 -1.84
C THR A 64 -22.57 -46.89 -3.14
N PRO A 65 -23.70 -46.41 -3.68
CA PRO A 65 -23.69 -45.66 -4.94
C PRO A 65 -22.87 -44.40 -4.74
N GLU A 66 -21.81 -44.25 -5.55
CA GLU A 66 -20.97 -43.06 -5.51
C GLU A 66 -21.82 -41.81 -5.80
N PRO A 67 -21.82 -40.79 -4.92
CA PRO A 67 -22.16 -39.45 -5.37
C PRO A 67 -21.13 -39.09 -6.44
N LYS A 68 -21.58 -38.57 -7.58
CA LYS A 68 -20.71 -38.09 -8.66
C LYS A 68 -19.69 -37.13 -8.06
N ARG A 69 -18.47 -37.63 -7.84
CA ARG A 69 -17.32 -36.81 -7.47
C ARG A 69 -16.96 -36.03 -8.72
N ASP A 70 -17.35 -34.78 -8.72
CA ASP A 70 -16.85 -33.80 -9.68
C ASP A 70 -15.33 -33.81 -9.57
N LYS A 71 -14.67 -33.98 -10.70
CA LYS A 71 -13.21 -34.12 -10.78
C LYS A 71 -12.64 -32.79 -11.24
N ASP A 72 -12.76 -31.76 -10.42
CA ASP A 72 -11.77 -30.70 -10.44
C ASP A 72 -10.62 -31.16 -9.54
N VAL A 73 -9.73 -31.95 -10.14
CA VAL A 73 -8.42 -32.28 -9.58
C VAL A 73 -7.46 -31.39 -10.33
N ASP A 74 -7.06 -30.29 -9.71
CA ASP A 74 -5.99 -29.46 -10.22
C ASP A 74 -4.65 -30.23 -10.18
N HIS A 75 -3.64 -29.69 -10.87
CA HIS A 75 -2.38 -30.37 -11.19
C HIS A 75 -1.46 -30.67 -9.99
N ASN A 76 -1.88 -30.42 -8.74
CA ASN A 76 -1.06 -30.58 -7.54
C ASN A 76 -1.62 -31.60 -6.52
N PHE A 77 -2.73 -32.29 -6.82
CA PHE A 77 -3.36 -33.29 -5.92
C PHE A 77 -3.83 -32.73 -4.56
N VAL A 78 -3.91 -31.40 -4.40
CA VAL A 78 -4.53 -30.75 -3.25
C VAL A 78 -6.01 -30.53 -3.59
N ASN A 79 -6.91 -30.99 -2.74
CA ASN A 79 -8.32 -30.64 -2.85
C ASN A 79 -8.48 -29.18 -2.40
N ASP A 80 -8.52 -28.27 -3.35
CA ASP A 80 -8.65 -26.81 -3.19
C ASP A 80 -10.12 -26.35 -3.03
N TYR A 81 -11.07 -27.28 -2.92
CA TYR A 81 -12.50 -27.00 -2.74
C TYR A 81 -12.83 -26.18 -1.47
N GLU A 82 -11.88 -26.00 -0.55
CA GLU A 82 -12.01 -25.15 0.63
C GLU A 82 -11.00 -23.99 0.66
N GLN A 83 -10.68 -23.36 -0.47
CA GLN A 83 -10.20 -21.98 -0.40
C GLN A 83 -11.36 -21.11 0.12
N ASP A 84 -11.15 -20.40 1.24
CA ASP A 84 -12.16 -19.46 1.75
C ASP A 84 -12.50 -18.48 0.64
N GLN A 85 -13.78 -18.40 0.28
CA GLN A 85 -14.25 -17.54 -0.79
C GLN A 85 -13.85 -16.08 -0.53
N GLU A 86 -13.75 -15.67 0.74
CA GLU A 86 -13.27 -14.34 1.11
C GLU A 86 -11.78 -14.16 0.81
N GLU A 87 -10.96 -15.15 1.13
CA GLU A 87 -9.51 -15.14 0.86
C GLU A 87 -9.23 -15.11 -0.65
N LEU A 88 -9.97 -15.90 -1.44
CA LEU A 88 -9.86 -15.89 -2.89
C LEU A 88 -10.18 -14.51 -3.47
N LEU A 89 -11.29 -13.89 -3.04
CA LEU A 89 -11.68 -12.56 -3.51
C LEU A 89 -10.67 -11.49 -3.09
N LEU A 90 -10.11 -11.58 -1.89
CA LEU A 90 -9.04 -10.69 -1.42
C LEU A 90 -7.77 -10.84 -2.25
N ASN A 91 -7.34 -12.07 -2.53
CA ASN A 91 -6.18 -12.36 -3.36
C ASN A 91 -6.37 -11.81 -4.78
N LEU A 92 -7.54 -12.02 -5.38
CA LEU A 92 -7.87 -11.47 -6.70
C LEU A 92 -7.88 -9.94 -6.70
N ASN A 93 -8.41 -9.31 -5.65
CA ASN A 93 -8.36 -7.86 -5.50
C ASN A 93 -6.91 -7.35 -5.44
N ASN A 94 -6.04 -8.01 -4.68
CA ASN A 94 -4.62 -7.68 -4.57
C ASN A 94 -3.85 -7.86 -5.90
N ILE A 95 -4.14 -8.93 -6.64
CA ILE A 95 -3.58 -9.14 -7.99
C ILE A 95 -4.04 -8.03 -8.92
N GLY A 96 -5.34 -7.73 -8.92
CA GLY A 96 -5.91 -6.60 -9.64
C GLY A 96 -5.20 -5.29 -9.31
N GLY A 97 -5.01 -5.00 -8.02
CA GLY A 97 -4.29 -3.82 -7.57
C GLY A 97 -2.87 -3.72 -8.10
N SER A 98 -2.13 -4.83 -8.08
CA SER A 98 -0.76 -4.89 -8.61
C SER A 98 -0.72 -4.61 -10.11
N ASP A 99 -1.62 -5.21 -10.88
CA ASP A 99 -1.74 -4.98 -12.32
C ASP A 99 -2.18 -3.56 -12.66
N GLY A 100 -3.13 -3.01 -11.89
CA GLY A 100 -3.62 -1.64 -12.04
C GLY A 100 -2.52 -0.62 -11.78
N PHE A 101 -1.70 -0.84 -10.75
CA PHE A 101 -0.53 -0.03 -10.47
C PHE A 101 0.48 -0.06 -11.63
N LEU A 102 0.85 -1.27 -12.11
CA LEU A 102 1.79 -1.45 -13.21
C LEU A 102 1.26 -0.83 -14.52
N ALA A 103 -0.03 -0.98 -14.79
CA ALA A 103 -0.67 -0.37 -15.96
C ALA A 103 -0.63 1.16 -15.90
N ALA A 104 -0.81 1.75 -14.72
CA ALA A 104 -0.70 3.20 -14.55
C ALA A 104 0.73 3.71 -14.81
N GLU A 105 1.75 3.00 -14.33
CA GLU A 105 3.17 3.34 -14.54
C GLU A 105 3.64 3.16 -15.98
N THR A 106 3.29 2.03 -16.60
CA THR A 106 3.75 1.68 -17.95
C THR A 106 2.92 2.32 -19.06
N GLY A 107 1.70 2.79 -18.74
CA GLY A 107 0.73 3.27 -19.72
C GLY A 107 0.08 2.16 -20.54
N VAL A 108 0.37 0.88 -20.23
CA VAL A 108 -0.22 -0.27 -20.91
C VAL A 108 -1.52 -0.65 -20.19
N ASN A 109 -2.65 -0.19 -20.72
CA ASN A 109 -3.96 -0.56 -20.21
C ASN A 109 -4.35 -1.96 -20.72
N GLN A 110 -3.90 -3.01 -20.03
CA GLN A 110 -4.37 -4.37 -20.24
C GLN A 110 -4.89 -4.93 -18.93
N LEU A 111 -6.22 -5.10 -18.84
CA LEU A 111 -6.84 -5.90 -17.79
C LEU A 111 -6.45 -7.36 -18.03
N LYS A 112 -5.81 -7.98 -17.03
CA LYS A 112 -5.43 -9.39 -17.05
C LYS A 112 -5.86 -10.02 -15.72
N PRO A 113 -6.89 -10.86 -15.68
CA PRO A 113 -7.15 -11.87 -16.73
C PRO A 113 -8.34 -11.53 -17.62
N LYS A 114 -8.54 -12.34 -18.66
CA LYS A 114 -9.73 -12.18 -19.54
C LYS A 114 -10.96 -12.70 -18.80
N THR A 115 -12.12 -12.07 -19.02
CA THR A 115 -13.38 -12.40 -18.33
C THR A 115 -13.83 -13.85 -18.48
N SER A 116 -13.29 -14.59 -19.45
CA SER A 116 -13.60 -16.01 -19.67
C SER A 116 -12.92 -16.96 -18.67
N GLU A 117 -11.94 -16.47 -17.90
CA GLU A 117 -11.14 -17.27 -16.96
C GLU A 117 -11.67 -17.20 -15.53
N PHE A 118 -12.72 -16.39 -15.29
CA PHE A 118 -13.28 -16.14 -13.97
C PHE A 118 -14.79 -16.21 -13.94
N THR A 119 -15.31 -16.60 -12.79
CA THR A 119 -16.69 -16.30 -12.42
C THR A 119 -16.89 -14.78 -12.36
N LYS A 120 -18.16 -14.36 -12.42
CA LYS A 120 -18.50 -12.94 -12.34
C LYS A 120 -18.03 -12.28 -11.03
N ALA A 121 -18.07 -13.01 -9.92
CA ALA A 121 -17.67 -12.50 -8.60
C ALA A 121 -16.16 -12.26 -8.53
N GLU A 122 -15.37 -13.25 -8.97
CA GLU A 122 -13.91 -13.19 -9.04
C GLU A 122 -13.43 -12.06 -9.96
N TYR A 123 -14.03 -11.94 -11.16
CA TYR A 123 -13.70 -10.86 -12.07
C TYR A 123 -14.00 -9.47 -11.48
N ASN A 124 -15.10 -9.33 -10.73
CA ASN A 124 -15.44 -8.06 -10.09
C ASN A 124 -14.44 -7.70 -8.98
N ALA A 125 -14.02 -8.67 -8.16
CA ALA A 125 -13.03 -8.43 -7.10
C ALA A 125 -11.68 -8.01 -7.69
N TYR A 126 -11.21 -8.72 -8.71
CA TYR A 126 -10.02 -8.33 -9.48
C TYR A 126 -10.16 -6.92 -10.07
N LYS A 127 -11.26 -6.66 -10.78
CA LYS A 127 -11.50 -5.38 -11.45
C LYS A 127 -11.54 -4.21 -10.47
N GLN A 128 -12.15 -4.40 -9.30
CA GLN A 128 -12.19 -3.38 -8.26
C GLN A 128 -10.78 -2.98 -7.82
N GLY A 129 -9.94 -3.97 -7.48
CA GLY A 129 -8.56 -3.71 -7.06
C GLY A 129 -7.75 -3.01 -8.16
N TYR A 130 -7.90 -3.48 -9.41
CA TYR A 130 -7.27 -2.87 -10.57
C TYR A 130 -7.62 -1.40 -10.74
N GLU A 131 -8.91 -1.07 -10.80
CA GLU A 131 -9.35 0.30 -11.04
C GLU A 131 -8.96 1.24 -9.89
N GLU A 132 -9.03 0.76 -8.64
CA GLU A 132 -8.60 1.53 -7.48
C GLU A 132 -7.11 1.86 -7.53
N ALA A 133 -6.26 0.84 -7.67
CA ALA A 133 -4.81 1.04 -7.72
C ALA A 133 -4.39 1.89 -8.93
N TYR A 134 -5.03 1.69 -10.08
CA TYR A 134 -4.77 2.49 -11.28
C TYR A 134 -5.08 3.98 -11.05
N ARG A 135 -6.27 4.29 -10.51
CA ARG A 135 -6.66 5.68 -10.22
C ARG A 135 -5.74 6.32 -9.19
N ASN A 136 -5.45 5.62 -8.10
CA ASN A 136 -4.58 6.10 -7.03
C ASN A 136 -3.17 6.40 -7.57
N LYS A 137 -2.60 5.48 -8.36
CA LYS A 137 -1.28 5.69 -8.95
C LYS A 137 -1.25 6.84 -9.96
N LYS A 138 -2.28 6.98 -10.81
CA LYS A 138 -2.42 8.14 -11.72
C LYS A 138 -2.50 9.46 -10.94
N PHE A 139 -3.22 9.48 -9.82
CA PHE A 139 -3.32 10.66 -8.98
C PHE A 139 -1.99 11.01 -8.30
N GLU A 140 -1.26 10.02 -7.79
CA GLU A 140 0.07 10.24 -7.21
C GLU A 140 1.06 10.80 -8.24
N MET A 141 1.08 10.26 -9.47
CA MET A 141 1.92 10.82 -10.54
C MET A 141 1.55 12.28 -10.86
N LYS A 142 0.26 12.64 -10.82
CA LYS A 142 -0.17 14.04 -10.98
C LYS A 142 0.30 14.94 -9.83
N LYS A 143 0.37 14.44 -8.60
CA LYS A 143 0.95 15.19 -7.47
C LYS A 143 2.44 15.45 -7.70
N ASP A 144 3.18 14.47 -8.22
CA ASP A 144 4.59 14.65 -8.58
C ASP A 144 4.77 15.68 -9.70
N GLU A 145 3.91 15.63 -10.72
CA GLU A 145 3.87 16.63 -11.81
C GLU A 145 3.56 18.03 -11.27
N ALA A 146 2.54 18.16 -10.42
CA ALA A 146 2.18 19.43 -9.79
C ALA A 146 3.33 20.00 -8.95
N SER A 147 4.00 19.16 -8.14
CA SER A 147 5.18 19.55 -7.37
C SER A 147 6.32 20.05 -8.26
N LYS A 148 6.63 19.34 -9.34
CA LYS A 148 7.65 19.76 -10.32
C LYS A 148 7.28 21.07 -11.01
N ALA A 149 6.01 21.24 -11.38
CA ALA A 149 5.51 22.46 -12.00
C ALA A 149 5.59 23.66 -11.04
N GLY A 150 5.22 23.46 -9.78
CA GLY A 150 5.35 24.48 -8.74
C GLY A 150 6.80 24.88 -8.52
N TYR A 151 7.71 23.90 -8.42
CA TYR A 151 9.14 24.17 -8.31
C TYR A 151 9.67 24.98 -9.49
N ALA A 152 9.34 24.57 -10.73
CA ALA A 152 9.75 25.27 -11.95
C ALA A 152 9.18 26.70 -12.05
N LEU A 153 8.01 26.97 -11.46
CA LEU A 153 7.46 28.32 -11.36
C LEU A 153 8.26 29.17 -10.36
N GLY A 154 8.56 28.62 -9.17
CA GLY A 154 9.32 29.32 -8.12
C GLY A 154 10.76 29.65 -8.51
N GLU A 155 11.35 28.93 -9.46
CA GLU A 155 12.64 29.32 -10.05
C GLU A 155 12.55 30.60 -10.89
N LYS A 156 11.37 30.88 -11.48
CA LYS A 156 11.16 31.97 -12.43
C LYS A 156 10.57 33.23 -11.79
N THR A 157 9.74 33.08 -10.77
CA THR A 157 9.03 34.17 -10.12
C THR A 157 8.89 33.94 -8.62
N ASP A 158 8.68 35.02 -7.87
CA ASP A 158 8.40 34.99 -6.44
C ASP A 158 6.88 35.01 -6.15
N ASP A 159 6.05 35.22 -7.17
CA ASP A 159 4.59 35.26 -7.06
C ASP A 159 3.96 33.89 -7.37
N LEU A 160 3.18 33.38 -6.43
CA LEU A 160 2.45 32.13 -6.59
C LEU A 160 1.21 32.34 -7.48
N VAL A 161 1.22 31.73 -8.66
CA VAL A 161 0.06 31.65 -9.56
C VAL A 161 -0.32 30.19 -9.74
N LEU A 162 -1.45 29.77 -9.16
CA LEU A 162 -1.92 28.38 -9.19
C LEU A 162 -2.63 28.08 -10.53
N PRO A 163 -2.14 27.14 -11.35
CA PRO A 163 -2.85 26.68 -12.55
C PRO A 163 -4.19 26.02 -12.22
N ALA A 164 -5.21 26.24 -13.05
CA ALA A 164 -6.56 25.69 -12.85
C ALA A 164 -6.58 24.14 -12.80
N GLU A 165 -5.65 23.49 -13.50
CA GLU A 165 -5.47 22.03 -13.50
C GLU A 165 -5.06 21.45 -12.13
N TYR A 166 -4.51 22.26 -11.23
CA TYR A 166 -4.10 21.86 -9.88
C TYR A 166 -5.02 22.42 -8.78
N ASN A 167 -6.26 22.80 -9.11
CA ASN A 167 -7.20 23.35 -8.13
C ASN A 167 -7.79 22.31 -7.16
N GLN A 168 -7.53 21.01 -7.38
CA GLN A 168 -7.88 19.98 -6.41
C GLN A 168 -6.96 20.10 -5.17
N PRO A 169 -7.49 19.93 -3.94
CA PRO A 169 -6.73 20.22 -2.71
C PRO A 169 -5.34 19.57 -2.66
N GLU A 170 -5.22 18.28 -2.95
CA GLU A 170 -3.97 17.55 -2.83
C GLU A 170 -2.97 17.90 -3.94
N LEU A 171 -3.45 18.28 -5.12
CA LEU A 171 -2.63 18.76 -6.23
C LEU A 171 -2.13 20.19 -5.96
N LYS A 172 -3.00 21.04 -5.43
CA LYS A 172 -2.66 22.38 -4.96
C LYS A 172 -1.56 22.31 -3.92
N ASP A 173 -1.74 21.49 -2.90
CA ASP A 173 -0.74 21.33 -1.84
C ASP A 173 0.60 20.83 -2.38
N ALA A 174 0.59 19.91 -3.35
CA ALA A 174 1.80 19.44 -4.01
C ALA A 174 2.49 20.56 -4.79
N PHE A 175 1.74 21.35 -5.56
CA PHE A 175 2.24 22.49 -6.31
C PHE A 175 2.86 23.55 -5.38
N GLU A 176 2.14 23.96 -4.34
CA GLU A 176 2.61 24.96 -3.38
C GLU A 176 3.86 24.51 -2.63
N ARG A 177 3.96 23.23 -2.25
CA ARG A 177 5.20 22.66 -1.68
C ARG A 177 6.37 22.77 -2.65
N GLY A 178 6.17 22.39 -3.91
CA GLY A 178 7.19 22.52 -4.95
C GLY A 178 7.67 23.96 -5.11
N PHE A 179 6.73 24.90 -5.21
CA PHE A 179 7.00 26.33 -5.32
C PHE A 179 7.81 26.88 -4.14
N ASN A 180 7.38 26.59 -2.90
CA ASN A 180 8.07 27.04 -1.69
C ASN A 180 9.49 26.44 -1.58
N ASN A 181 9.68 25.19 -2.00
CA ASN A 181 11.00 24.56 -2.02
C ASN A 181 11.97 25.28 -2.97
N ALA A 182 11.49 25.71 -4.14
CA ALA A 182 12.31 26.48 -5.09
C ALA A 182 12.72 27.84 -4.50
N LEU A 183 11.78 28.56 -3.89
CA LEU A 183 12.08 29.83 -3.22
C LEU A 183 13.09 29.66 -2.09
N ASN A 184 12.90 28.66 -1.22
CA ASN A 184 13.83 28.36 -0.12
C ASN A 184 15.25 28.09 -0.65
N THR A 185 15.36 27.34 -1.75
CA THR A 185 16.65 27.06 -2.39
C THR A 185 17.28 28.33 -2.95
N LYS A 186 16.51 29.12 -3.69
CA LYS A 186 16.95 30.38 -4.31
C LYS A 186 17.45 31.38 -3.26
N TRP A 187 16.64 31.67 -2.24
CA TRP A 187 16.97 32.63 -1.19
C TRP A 187 18.07 32.11 -0.26
N GLY A 188 18.11 30.81 0.01
CA GLY A 188 19.18 30.17 0.76
C GLY A 188 20.54 30.34 0.08
N ASN A 189 20.60 30.08 -1.23
CA ASN A 189 21.82 30.27 -2.03
C ASN A 189 22.24 31.74 -2.07
N LEU A 190 21.29 32.66 -2.28
CA LEU A 190 21.57 34.10 -2.28
C LEU A 190 22.14 34.57 -0.94
N ALA A 191 21.54 34.13 0.18
CA ALA A 191 22.00 34.47 1.51
C ALA A 191 23.42 33.94 1.77
N TYR A 192 23.70 32.70 1.35
CA TYR A 192 25.03 32.09 1.47
C TYR A 192 26.09 32.87 0.68
N GLU A 193 25.83 33.19 -0.60
CA GLU A 193 26.78 33.93 -1.42
C GLU A 193 26.98 35.37 -0.91
N THR A 194 25.93 36.02 -0.43
CA THR A 194 26.02 37.35 0.18
C THR A 194 26.90 37.34 1.45
N ALA A 195 26.70 36.34 2.33
CA ALA A 195 27.49 36.19 3.55
C ALA A 195 28.98 35.94 3.23
N LYS A 196 29.25 35.13 2.21
CA LYS A 196 30.59 34.86 1.72
C LYS A 196 31.27 36.13 1.19
N GLN A 197 30.58 36.93 0.37
CA GLN A 197 31.10 38.21 -0.13
C GLN A 197 31.41 39.19 1.01
N PHE A 198 30.52 39.31 2.00
CA PHE A 198 30.71 40.19 3.15
C PHE A 198 31.96 39.80 3.97
N LYS A 199 32.18 38.49 4.19
CA LYS A 199 33.39 37.99 4.86
C LYS A 199 34.67 38.38 4.10
N TYR A 200 34.70 38.25 2.78
CA TYR A 200 35.86 38.67 1.97
C TYR A 200 36.09 40.18 2.00
N PHE A 201 35.03 40.98 2.00
CA PHE A 201 35.13 42.43 2.08
C PHE A 201 35.79 42.89 3.39
N ASN A 202 35.37 42.33 4.53
CA ASN A 202 35.95 42.66 5.83
C ASN A 202 37.44 42.28 5.94
N LEU A 203 37.83 41.12 5.40
CA LEU A 203 39.24 40.72 5.39
C LEU A 203 40.11 41.69 4.58
N ARG A 204 39.63 42.16 3.42
CA ARG A 204 40.36 43.15 2.61
C ARG A 204 40.49 44.51 3.29
N GLN A 205 39.47 44.96 4.03
CA GLN A 205 39.52 46.20 4.80
C GLN A 205 40.59 46.15 5.91
N ILE A 206 40.74 44.99 6.57
CA ILE A 206 41.75 44.79 7.62
C ILE A 206 43.17 44.82 7.01
N CYS A 207 43.41 44.11 5.91
CA CYS A 207 44.73 44.08 5.27
C CYS A 207 45.20 45.43 4.68
N ARG A 208 44.30 46.36 4.37
CA ARG A 208 44.68 47.72 3.91
C ARG A 208 45.06 48.68 5.03
N LYS A 209 44.75 48.33 6.28
CA LYS A 209 45.05 49.16 7.47
C LYS A 209 46.31 48.70 8.22
N MET A 210 46.96 47.64 7.75
CA MET A 210 48.28 47.17 8.19
C MET A 210 49.33 47.59 7.17
#